data_AF-A0A520GUC3-F1
#
_entry.id   AF-A0A520GUC3-F1
#
_cell.length_a   1.000
_cell.length_b   1.000
_cell.length_c   1.000
_cell.angle_alpha   90.00
_cell.angle_beta   90.00
_cell.angle_gamma   90.00
#
_symmetry.space_group_name_H-M   'P 1'
#
loop_
_entity.id
_entity.type
_entity.pdbx_description
1 polymer ?
#
loop_
_entity_poly.entity_id
_entity_poly.type
_entity_poly.pdbx_seq_one_letter_code
_entity_poly.pdbx_strand_id
1 'polypeptide(L)'
;MLPSSVLRPFPALDVIASIGFAAHVEALHARIDERLLAWIPAPQPDTDTVSRAMHDCALAPGKRLRPLLLLLAAGDLGVEAGDVIDAACALEMVHAASLALDDLPCMDDARLRRGRPALHVLHGDDIAILAAVALLGQAFAAAGSSTLAPAVRVRCMTVLAEAIGPRGLVGGQCRDLHDGRVRRDAESIVQTNHLKTGSLFTAAVEMATLAAQADAATRMALAAFATEFGQAFQLADDIADASGTSADLGKDVGRDADKSTLVALLGLAATRGRLAEHMARAQASLLMALGPDASLARYVRQLIPDGC
;
A
#
# COMPACT_ATOMS: atom_id res chain seq x y z
N MET A 1 8.37 51.50 26.47
CA MET A 1 6.94 51.62 26.12
C MET A 1 6.54 50.38 25.34
N LEU A 2 5.78 49.49 25.97
CA LEU A 2 4.87 48.61 25.23
C LEU A 2 3.74 49.48 24.65
N PRO A 3 3.01 48.95 23.66
CA PRO A 3 1.68 48.50 24.03
C PRO A 3 1.40 47.04 23.64
N SER A 4 0.85 46.30 24.61
CA SER A 4 -0.23 45.30 24.44
C SER A 4 -1.23 45.75 23.36
N SER A 5 -1.97 44.94 22.62
CA SER A 5 -2.32 43.52 22.66
C SER A 5 -3.35 43.35 21.55
N VAL A 6 -3.28 42.31 20.72
CA VAL A 6 -4.49 41.66 20.20
C VAL A 6 -4.18 40.16 20.04
N LEU A 7 -4.72 39.38 20.97
CA LEU A 7 -4.98 37.96 20.83
C LEU A 7 -5.60 37.70 19.45
N ARG A 8 -4.94 36.89 18.62
CA ARG A 8 -5.66 36.14 17.57
C ARG A 8 -5.96 34.73 18.11
N PRO A 9 -7.15 34.23 17.78
CA PRO A 9 -7.83 33.19 18.53
C PRO A 9 -7.14 31.84 18.37
N PHE A 10 -7.46 30.92 19.28
CA PHE A 10 -7.18 29.48 19.17
C PHE A 10 -7.22 29.01 17.71
N PRO A 11 -6.32 28.10 17.30
CA PRO A 11 -6.43 27.52 15.98
C PRO A 11 -7.83 26.93 15.84
N ALA A 12 -8.48 27.20 14.71
CA ALA A 12 -9.77 26.61 14.38
C ALA A 12 -9.70 25.11 14.65
N LEU A 13 -10.75 24.55 15.26
CA LEU A 13 -10.81 23.12 15.62
C LEU A 13 -10.36 22.21 14.47
N ASP A 14 -10.58 22.62 13.22
CA ASP A 14 -10.15 21.90 12.01
C ASP A 14 -8.63 21.83 11.82
N VAL A 15 -7.88 22.88 12.20
CA VAL A 15 -6.40 22.92 12.11
C VAL A 15 -5.77 22.14 13.25
N ILE A 16 -6.32 22.23 14.47
CA ILE A 16 -5.86 21.42 15.61
C ILE A 16 -6.19 19.95 15.36
N ALA A 17 -7.39 19.64 14.86
CA ALA A 17 -7.77 18.29 14.46
C ALA A 17 -6.91 17.78 13.30
N SER A 18 -6.48 18.64 12.36
CA SER A 18 -5.54 18.22 11.30
C SER A 18 -4.14 17.95 11.81
N ILE A 19 -3.66 18.73 12.77
CA ILE A 19 -2.37 18.48 13.44
C ILE A 19 -2.45 17.18 14.24
N GLY A 20 -3.54 16.96 14.98
CA GLY A 20 -3.78 15.74 15.74
C GLY A 20 -3.85 14.50 14.85
N PHE A 21 -4.51 14.60 13.70
CA PHE A 21 -4.62 13.50 12.74
C PHE A 21 -3.30 13.19 12.04
N ALA A 22 -2.56 14.22 11.59
CA ALA A 22 -1.24 14.02 11.00
C ALA A 22 -0.27 13.36 12.00
N ALA A 23 -0.24 13.85 13.25
CA ALA A 23 0.55 13.25 14.32
C ALA A 23 0.10 11.80 14.64
N HIS A 24 -1.19 11.50 14.56
CA HIS A 24 -1.70 10.14 14.71
C HIS A 24 -1.19 9.19 13.61
N VAL A 25 -1.25 9.62 12.34
CA VAL A 25 -0.75 8.83 11.21
C VAL A 25 0.78 8.65 11.30
N GLU A 26 1.52 9.69 11.67
CA GLU A 26 2.97 9.60 11.92
C GLU A 26 3.30 8.63 13.05
N ALA A 27 2.52 8.63 14.14
CA ALA A 27 2.70 7.68 15.22
C ALA A 27 2.43 6.23 14.79
N LEU A 28 1.39 5.99 13.96
CA LEU A 28 1.15 4.66 13.39
C LEU A 28 2.27 4.23 12.45
N HIS A 29 2.75 5.14 11.60
CA HIS A 29 3.88 4.90 10.70
C HIS A 29 5.15 4.50 11.47
N ALA A 30 5.50 5.26 12.52
CA ALA A 30 6.63 4.95 13.39
C ALA A 30 6.50 3.57 14.07
N ARG A 31 5.30 3.21 14.52
CA ARG A 31 5.02 1.88 15.11
C ARG A 31 5.16 0.75 14.09
N ILE A 32 4.78 0.98 12.84
CA ILE A 32 4.98 0.01 11.75
C ILE A 32 6.48 -0.21 11.53
N ASP A 33 7.25 0.87 11.41
CA ASP A 33 8.70 0.77 11.17
C ASP A 33 9.42 0.11 12.36
N GLU A 34 9.06 0.45 13.60
CA GLU A 34 9.58 -0.20 14.81
C GLU A 34 9.27 -1.70 14.82
N ARG A 35 8.02 -2.07 14.49
CA ARG A 35 7.61 -3.48 14.50
C ARG A 35 8.22 -4.27 13.34
N LEU A 36 8.36 -3.68 12.15
CA LEU A 36 9.08 -4.28 11.03
C LEU A 36 10.54 -4.53 11.38
N LEU A 37 11.20 -3.59 12.05
CA LEU A 37 12.58 -3.74 12.51
C LEU A 37 12.70 -4.89 13.53
N ALA A 38 11.70 -5.12 14.38
CA ALA A 38 11.71 -6.26 15.29
C ALA A 38 11.59 -7.61 14.55
N TRP A 39 10.85 -7.65 13.44
CA TRP A 39 10.71 -8.85 12.59
C TRP A 39 11.90 -9.10 11.68
N ILE A 40 12.56 -8.03 11.26
CA ILE A 40 13.68 -8.02 10.31
C ILE A 40 14.77 -7.13 10.93
N PRO A 41 15.50 -7.67 11.93
CA PRO A 41 16.48 -6.88 12.67
C PRO A 41 17.63 -6.42 11.78
N ALA A 42 18.27 -5.33 12.20
CA ALA A 42 19.43 -4.80 11.51
C ALA A 42 20.54 -5.88 11.39
N PRO A 43 21.17 -6.00 10.22
CA PRO A 43 22.24 -6.97 10.02
C PRO A 43 23.43 -6.66 10.93
N GLN A 44 23.80 -7.64 11.74
CA GLN A 44 25.03 -7.65 12.52
C GLN A 44 26.23 -8.00 11.60
N PRO A 45 27.48 -7.80 12.04
CA PRO A 45 28.67 -8.10 11.24
C PRO A 45 28.71 -9.53 10.66
N ASP A 46 28.14 -10.49 11.40
CA ASP A 46 28.09 -11.91 11.03
C ASP A 46 26.73 -12.33 10.41
N THR A 47 25.84 -11.39 10.12
CA THR A 47 24.54 -11.67 9.49
C THR A 47 24.73 -12.09 8.04
N ASP A 48 24.03 -13.15 7.63
CA ASP A 48 24.09 -13.66 6.27
C ASP A 48 23.56 -12.63 5.25
N THR A 49 24.02 -12.77 4.00
CA THR A 49 23.71 -11.83 2.92
C THR A 49 22.20 -11.73 2.63
N VAL A 50 21.45 -12.82 2.80
CA VAL A 50 20.00 -12.83 2.55
C VAL A 50 19.29 -11.99 3.61
N SER A 51 19.61 -12.19 4.88
CA SER A 51 19.05 -11.39 5.99
C SER A 51 19.35 -9.89 5.83
N ARG A 52 20.56 -9.53 5.35
CA ARG A 52 20.89 -8.14 5.01
C ARG A 52 20.02 -7.59 3.88
N ALA A 53 19.85 -8.36 2.80
CA ALA A 53 19.01 -7.96 1.67
C ALA A 53 17.52 -7.84 2.05
N MET A 54 17.01 -8.72 2.92
CA MET A 54 15.65 -8.61 3.48
C MET A 54 15.47 -7.29 4.23
N HIS A 55 16.44 -6.93 5.08
CA HIS A 55 16.43 -5.68 5.83
C HIS A 55 16.45 -4.46 4.89
N ASP A 56 17.40 -4.42 3.95
CA ASP A 56 17.54 -3.30 3.00
C ASP A 56 16.28 -3.09 2.15
N CYS A 57 15.58 -4.18 1.81
CA CYS A 57 14.34 -4.14 1.04
C CYS A 57 13.14 -3.67 1.86
N ALA A 58 12.85 -4.34 2.99
CA ALA A 58 11.64 -4.09 3.77
C ALA A 58 11.67 -2.74 4.51
N LEU A 59 12.84 -2.35 5.00
CA LEU A 59 13.05 -1.11 5.76
C LEU A 59 13.46 0.08 4.87
N ALA A 60 13.47 -0.09 3.55
CA ALA A 60 13.60 1.05 2.63
C ALA A 60 12.51 2.09 2.90
N PRO A 61 12.81 3.41 2.80
CA PRO A 61 11.82 4.47 3.01
C PRO A 61 10.57 4.25 2.15
N GLY A 62 9.40 4.43 2.72
CA GLY A 62 8.13 4.22 2.03
C GLY A 62 6.95 4.83 2.77
N LYS A 63 5.84 5.04 2.05
CA LYS A 63 4.60 5.60 2.60
C LYS A 63 3.89 4.64 3.58
N ARG A 64 4.27 3.36 3.63
CA ARG A 64 3.63 2.30 4.45
C ARG A 64 2.12 2.27 4.28
N LEU A 65 1.66 2.43 3.04
CA LEU A 65 0.24 2.65 2.76
C LEU A 65 -0.64 1.46 3.15
N ARG A 66 -0.24 0.24 2.77
CA ARG A 66 -0.97 -1.00 3.05
C ARG A 66 -1.14 -1.26 4.56
N PRO A 67 -0.08 -1.22 5.38
CA PRO A 67 -0.23 -1.37 6.82
C PRO A 67 -1.04 -0.21 7.43
N LEU A 68 -0.86 1.04 6.99
CA LEU A 68 -1.68 2.16 7.48
C LEU A 68 -3.17 1.96 7.21
N LEU A 69 -3.56 1.49 6.03
CA LEU A 69 -4.97 1.21 5.72
C LEU A 69 -5.56 0.16 6.66
N LEU A 70 -4.82 -0.91 6.94
CA LEU A 70 -5.25 -1.94 7.89
C LEU A 70 -5.40 -1.36 9.30
N LEU A 71 -4.40 -0.62 9.80
CA LEU A 71 -4.42 -0.06 11.16
C LEU A 71 -5.54 0.98 11.34
N LEU A 72 -5.76 1.84 10.35
CA LEU A 72 -6.82 2.85 10.39
C LEU A 72 -8.21 2.20 10.31
N ALA A 73 -8.40 1.23 9.41
CA ALA A 73 -9.64 0.47 9.31
C ALA A 73 -9.95 -0.29 10.61
N ALA A 74 -8.94 -0.95 11.19
CA ALA A 74 -9.07 -1.69 12.43
C ALA A 74 -9.41 -0.75 13.60
N GLY A 75 -8.72 0.40 13.69
CA GLY A 75 -8.99 1.42 14.70
C GLY A 75 -10.39 2.00 14.62
N ASP A 76 -10.87 2.33 13.41
CA ASP A 76 -12.25 2.82 13.20
C ASP A 76 -13.31 1.75 13.53
N LEU A 77 -12.94 0.47 13.50
CA LEU A 77 -13.78 -0.66 13.93
C LEU A 77 -13.60 -1.05 15.40
N GLY A 78 -12.81 -0.29 16.18
CA GLY A 78 -12.59 -0.51 17.61
C GLY A 78 -11.57 -1.60 17.96
N VAL A 79 -10.68 -1.96 17.03
CA VAL A 79 -9.57 -2.89 17.27
C VAL A 79 -8.30 -2.11 17.59
N GLU A 80 -7.62 -2.50 18.65
CA GLU A 80 -6.35 -1.89 19.05
C GLU A 80 -5.26 -2.17 18.02
N ALA A 81 -4.50 -1.13 17.65
CA ALA A 81 -3.43 -1.26 16.67
C ALA A 81 -2.39 -2.34 17.07
N GLY A 82 -2.18 -2.55 18.38
CA GLY A 82 -1.28 -3.60 18.88
C GLY A 82 -1.72 -5.02 18.50
N ASP A 83 -3.03 -5.26 18.33
CA ASP A 83 -3.53 -6.59 18.00
C ASP A 83 -3.33 -6.97 16.53
N VAL A 84 -3.19 -5.96 15.68
CA VAL A 84 -3.14 -6.12 14.21
C VAL A 84 -1.82 -5.66 13.60
N ILE A 85 -0.90 -5.10 14.38
CA ILE A 85 0.39 -4.57 13.88
C ILE A 85 1.23 -5.63 13.17
N ASP A 86 1.18 -6.89 13.63
CA ASP A 86 1.91 -7.99 13.00
C ASP A 86 1.33 -8.38 11.64
N ALA A 87 0.00 -8.37 11.51
CA ALA A 87 -0.66 -8.56 10.21
C ALA A 87 -0.38 -7.37 9.27
N ALA A 88 -0.31 -6.14 9.80
CA ALA A 88 0.09 -4.96 9.04
C ALA A 88 1.53 -5.10 8.52
N CYS A 89 2.47 -5.54 9.36
CA CYS A 89 3.86 -5.80 8.97
C CYS A 89 3.94 -6.91 7.91
N ALA A 90 3.13 -7.97 8.03
CA ALA A 90 3.07 -9.03 7.03
C ALA A 90 2.72 -8.49 5.63
N LEU A 91 1.75 -7.57 5.51
CA LEU A 91 1.40 -6.93 4.23
C LEU A 91 2.56 -6.13 3.65
N GLU A 92 3.30 -5.40 4.48
CA GLU A 92 4.45 -4.62 4.02
C GLU A 92 5.61 -5.52 3.59
N MET A 93 5.85 -6.65 4.28
CA MET A 93 6.85 -7.65 3.87
C MET A 93 6.49 -8.26 2.51
N VAL A 94 5.23 -8.60 2.28
CA VAL A 94 4.76 -9.09 0.98
C VAL A 94 4.92 -8.02 -0.10
N HIS A 95 4.58 -6.77 0.21
CA HIS A 95 4.78 -5.66 -0.72
C HIS A 95 6.26 -5.46 -1.06
N ALA A 96 7.14 -5.46 -0.07
CA ALA A 96 8.59 -5.35 -0.27
C ALA A 96 9.12 -6.51 -1.13
N ALA A 97 8.75 -7.74 -0.83
CA ALA A 97 9.10 -8.92 -1.61
C ALA A 97 8.63 -8.80 -3.07
N SER A 98 7.39 -8.33 -3.29
CA SER A 98 6.88 -8.13 -4.65
C SER A 98 7.67 -7.11 -5.44
N LEU A 99 8.12 -6.01 -4.81
CA LEU A 99 8.93 -4.98 -5.48
C LEU A 99 10.32 -5.51 -5.83
N ALA A 100 10.96 -6.26 -4.91
CA ALA A 100 12.25 -6.87 -5.17
C ALA A 100 12.23 -7.82 -6.37
N LEU A 101 11.16 -8.60 -6.51
CA LEU A 101 10.97 -9.51 -7.65
C LEU A 101 10.63 -8.74 -8.93
N ASP A 102 9.75 -7.74 -8.85
CA ASP A 102 9.34 -6.88 -9.98
C ASP A 102 10.56 -6.17 -10.61
N ASP A 103 11.53 -5.78 -9.78
CA ASP A 103 12.76 -5.09 -10.22
C ASP A 103 13.76 -5.98 -10.98
N LEU A 104 13.64 -7.31 -10.93
CA LEU A 104 14.65 -8.22 -11.49
C LEU A 104 14.87 -8.04 -13.01
N PRO A 105 16.05 -8.40 -13.55
CA PRO A 105 16.34 -8.31 -14.98
C PRO A 105 15.37 -9.09 -15.89
N CYS A 106 14.77 -10.16 -15.39
CA CYS A 106 13.77 -10.96 -16.10
C CYS A 106 12.34 -10.42 -16.00
N MET A 107 12.11 -9.36 -15.22
CA MET A 107 10.84 -8.68 -15.00
C MET A 107 10.89 -7.26 -15.58
N ASP A 108 10.89 -6.20 -14.75
CA ASP A 108 10.97 -4.81 -15.23
C ASP A 108 12.43 -4.32 -15.45
N ASP A 109 13.44 -5.09 -14.99
CA ASP A 109 14.88 -4.76 -15.09
C ASP A 109 15.21 -3.35 -14.55
N ALA A 110 14.50 -2.92 -13.51
CA ALA A 110 14.64 -1.58 -12.96
C ALA A 110 15.94 -1.43 -12.17
N ARG A 111 16.79 -0.45 -12.52
CA ARG A 111 18.05 -0.24 -11.81
C ARG A 111 17.90 0.58 -10.53
N LEU A 112 16.83 1.37 -10.44
CA LEU A 112 16.53 2.24 -9.31
C LEU A 112 15.12 1.99 -8.78
N ARG A 113 15.00 2.04 -7.45
CA ARG A 113 13.74 1.99 -6.71
C ARG A 113 13.76 3.07 -5.63
N ARG A 114 12.81 4.00 -5.69
CA ARG A 114 12.68 5.13 -4.74
C ARG A 114 13.98 5.93 -4.60
N GLY A 115 14.66 6.17 -5.72
CA GLY A 115 15.93 6.92 -5.78
C GLY A 115 17.15 6.17 -5.22
N ARG A 116 17.03 4.87 -4.90
CA ARG A 116 18.13 4.00 -4.47
C ARG A 116 18.35 2.88 -5.48
N PRO A 117 19.54 2.27 -5.55
CA PRO A 117 19.75 1.10 -6.40
C PRO A 117 18.76 -0.01 -6.03
N ALA A 118 18.20 -0.67 -7.05
CA ALA A 118 17.31 -1.81 -6.84
C ALA A 118 18.05 -2.97 -6.13
N LEU A 119 17.30 -3.86 -5.49
CA LEU A 119 17.89 -4.88 -4.60
C LEU A 119 18.88 -5.79 -5.34
N HIS A 120 18.54 -6.21 -6.56
CA HIS A 120 19.40 -7.06 -7.39
C HIS A 120 20.66 -6.34 -7.86
N VAL A 121 20.63 -5.00 -8.01
CA VAL A 121 21.79 -4.18 -8.33
C VAL A 121 22.77 -4.12 -7.14
N LEU A 122 22.25 -4.11 -5.91
CA LEU A 122 23.07 -4.06 -4.69
C LEU A 122 23.66 -5.42 -4.32
N HIS A 123 22.84 -6.47 -4.40
CA HIS A 123 23.17 -7.76 -3.78
C HIS A 123 23.30 -8.92 -4.78
N GLY A 124 22.94 -8.71 -6.05
CA GLY A 124 22.85 -9.76 -7.06
C GLY A 124 21.45 -10.37 -7.18
N ASP A 125 21.17 -10.94 -8.35
CA ASP A 125 19.85 -11.51 -8.70
C ASP A 125 19.48 -12.69 -7.80
N ASP A 126 20.45 -13.56 -7.50
CA ASP A 126 20.28 -14.73 -6.64
C ASP A 126 19.88 -14.32 -5.22
N ILE A 127 20.58 -13.35 -4.63
CA ILE A 127 20.27 -12.85 -3.30
C ILE A 127 18.93 -12.11 -3.28
N ALA A 128 18.60 -11.32 -4.31
CA ALA A 128 17.32 -10.64 -4.40
C ALA A 128 16.14 -11.62 -4.42
N ILE A 129 16.27 -12.72 -5.18
CA ILE A 129 15.26 -13.79 -5.21
C ILE A 129 15.14 -14.47 -3.83
N LEU A 130 16.27 -14.85 -3.22
CA LEU A 130 16.26 -15.51 -1.91
C LEU A 130 15.68 -14.61 -0.82
N ALA A 131 16.00 -13.32 -0.82
CA ALA A 131 15.47 -12.34 0.12
C ALA A 131 13.95 -12.17 -0.03
N ALA A 132 13.45 -12.10 -1.27
CA ALA A 132 12.01 -12.03 -1.52
C ALA A 132 11.27 -13.28 -1.01
N VAL A 133 11.80 -14.48 -1.28
CA VAL A 133 11.22 -15.73 -0.79
C VAL A 133 11.21 -15.78 0.74
N ALA A 134 12.32 -15.38 1.38
CA ALA A 134 12.42 -15.33 2.83
C ALA A 134 11.45 -14.31 3.44
N LEU A 135 11.28 -13.13 2.84
CA LEU A 135 10.29 -12.13 3.25
C LEU A 135 8.86 -12.65 3.17
N LEU A 136 8.51 -13.40 2.12
CA LEU A 136 7.19 -14.04 2.04
C LEU A 136 6.98 -15.03 3.19
N GLY A 137 7.98 -15.87 3.50
CA GLY A 137 7.93 -16.78 4.65
C GLY A 137 7.75 -16.03 5.97
N GLN A 138 8.51 -14.94 6.17
CA GLN A 138 8.44 -14.10 7.35
C GLN A 138 7.08 -13.39 7.49
N ALA A 139 6.46 -13.00 6.36
CA ALA A 139 5.13 -12.40 6.37
C ALA A 139 4.07 -13.36 6.93
N PHE A 140 4.11 -14.64 6.54
CA PHE A 140 3.20 -15.64 7.10
C PHE A 140 3.45 -15.90 8.59
N ALA A 141 4.72 -15.91 9.02
CA ALA A 141 5.06 -15.99 10.43
C ALA A 141 4.50 -14.79 11.20
N ALA A 142 4.66 -13.57 10.68
CA ALA A 142 4.13 -12.36 11.29
C ALA A 142 2.61 -12.40 11.42
N ALA A 143 1.89 -12.71 10.34
CA ALA A 143 0.43 -12.84 10.39
C ALA A 143 -0.04 -13.89 11.43
N GLY A 144 0.71 -14.99 11.57
CA GLY A 144 0.45 -16.06 12.52
C GLY A 144 0.78 -15.73 13.99
N SER A 145 1.62 -14.73 14.25
CA SER A 145 2.12 -14.35 15.57
C SER A 145 1.35 -13.25 16.28
N SER A 146 0.32 -12.67 15.65
CA SER A 146 -0.54 -11.65 16.28
C SER A 146 -1.26 -12.17 17.55
N THR A 147 -1.74 -11.24 18.37
CA THR A 147 -2.53 -11.53 19.59
C THR A 147 -3.98 -11.91 19.29
N LEU A 148 -4.42 -11.79 18.03
CA LEU A 148 -5.75 -12.19 17.58
C LEU A 148 -6.06 -13.67 17.88
N ALA A 149 -7.35 -13.99 17.97
CA ALA A 149 -7.81 -15.36 18.14
C ALA A 149 -7.22 -16.28 17.04
N PRO A 150 -6.81 -17.53 17.37
CA PRO A 150 -6.14 -18.42 16.40
C PRO A 150 -6.89 -18.59 15.07
N ALA A 151 -8.21 -18.72 15.11
CA ALA A 151 -9.04 -18.83 13.90
C ALA A 151 -8.96 -17.57 13.01
N VAL A 152 -8.90 -16.38 13.62
CA VAL A 152 -8.73 -15.11 12.91
C VAL A 152 -7.35 -15.04 12.27
N ARG A 153 -6.30 -15.46 12.97
CA ARG A 153 -4.93 -15.49 12.41
C ARG A 153 -4.82 -16.38 11.19
N VAL A 154 -5.37 -17.60 11.27
CA VAL A 154 -5.42 -18.53 10.13
C VAL A 154 -6.18 -17.89 8.96
N ARG A 155 -7.32 -17.23 9.22
CA ARG A 155 -8.07 -16.49 8.20
C ARG A 155 -7.24 -15.36 7.59
N CYS A 156 -6.51 -14.56 8.36
CA CYS A 156 -5.62 -13.54 7.82
C CYS A 156 -4.50 -14.14 6.95
N MET A 157 -3.92 -15.26 7.35
CA MET A 157 -2.94 -15.98 6.51
C MET A 157 -3.58 -16.47 5.20
N THR A 158 -4.83 -16.96 5.23
CA THR A 158 -5.56 -17.34 4.01
C THR A 158 -5.76 -16.13 3.09
N VAL A 159 -6.21 -15.00 3.62
CA VAL A 159 -6.37 -13.75 2.86
C VAL A 159 -5.05 -13.31 2.23
N LEU A 160 -3.94 -13.40 2.98
CA LEU A 160 -2.62 -13.05 2.46
C LEU A 160 -2.21 -13.97 1.30
N ALA A 161 -2.41 -15.29 1.46
CA ALA A 161 -2.09 -16.27 0.43
C ALA A 161 -2.92 -16.06 -0.85
N GLU A 162 -4.21 -15.76 -0.71
CA GLU A 162 -5.09 -15.45 -1.84
C GLU A 162 -4.66 -14.16 -2.55
N ALA A 163 -4.30 -13.13 -1.79
CA ALA A 163 -3.82 -11.86 -2.32
C ALA A 163 -2.48 -11.99 -3.05
N ILE A 164 -1.59 -12.90 -2.63
CA ILE A 164 -0.33 -13.19 -3.33
C ILE A 164 -0.57 -14.05 -4.57
N GLY A 165 -1.48 -15.02 -4.49
CA GLY A 165 -1.56 -16.15 -5.40
C GLY A 165 -1.96 -15.84 -6.86
N PRO A 166 -2.26 -16.88 -7.65
CA PRO A 166 -2.52 -16.76 -9.10
C PRO A 166 -3.79 -15.97 -9.44
N ARG A 167 -4.67 -15.73 -8.46
CA ARG A 167 -5.86 -14.89 -8.57
C ARG A 167 -5.69 -13.52 -7.89
N GLY A 168 -4.48 -13.18 -7.49
CA GLY A 168 -4.10 -11.90 -6.91
C GLY A 168 -2.83 -11.35 -7.58
N LEU A 169 -1.89 -10.89 -6.76
CA LEU A 169 -0.66 -10.19 -7.16
C LEU A 169 0.11 -10.92 -8.26
N VAL A 170 0.42 -12.21 -8.08
CA VAL A 170 1.18 -12.99 -9.06
C VAL A 170 0.43 -13.12 -10.39
N GLY A 171 -0.90 -13.30 -10.33
CA GLY A 171 -1.74 -13.31 -11.52
C GLY A 171 -1.73 -11.98 -12.27
N GLY A 172 -1.83 -10.87 -11.53
CA GLY A 172 -1.73 -9.51 -12.07
C GLY A 172 -0.36 -9.24 -12.70
N GLN A 173 0.73 -9.62 -12.02
CA GLN A 173 2.09 -9.47 -12.53
C GLN A 173 2.31 -10.26 -13.82
N CYS A 174 1.85 -11.51 -13.86
CA CYS A 174 1.97 -12.35 -15.05
C CYS A 174 1.26 -11.72 -16.26
N ARG A 175 0.04 -11.21 -16.07
CA ARG A 175 -0.71 -10.47 -17.11
C ARG A 175 0.03 -9.21 -17.54
N ASP A 176 0.56 -8.43 -16.60
CA ASP A 176 1.27 -7.18 -16.93
C ASP A 176 2.48 -7.43 -17.85
N LEU A 177 3.27 -8.46 -17.56
CA LEU A 177 4.47 -8.82 -18.32
C LEU A 177 4.18 -9.39 -19.72
N HIS A 178 3.11 -10.19 -19.85
CA HIS A 178 2.81 -10.92 -21.10
C HIS A 178 1.81 -10.17 -21.97
N ASP A 179 0.78 -9.57 -21.37
CA ASP A 179 -0.27 -8.85 -22.08
C ASP A 179 0.14 -7.41 -22.43
N GLY A 180 1.21 -6.88 -21.83
CA GLY A 180 1.82 -5.60 -22.22
C GLY A 180 2.34 -5.56 -23.66
N ARG A 181 2.50 -6.73 -24.30
CA ARG A 181 3.00 -6.86 -25.68
C ARG A 181 1.90 -6.78 -26.75
N VAL A 182 0.63 -6.69 -26.34
CA VAL A 182 -0.54 -6.61 -27.21
C VAL A 182 -1.35 -5.37 -26.84
N ARG A 183 -2.02 -4.73 -27.81
CA ARG A 183 -2.91 -3.58 -27.53
C ARG A 183 -4.04 -4.02 -26.60
N ARG A 184 -4.02 -3.53 -25.35
CA ARG A 184 -5.05 -3.81 -24.34
C ARG A 184 -6.22 -2.85 -24.46
N ASP A 185 -7.42 -3.33 -24.18
CA ASP A 185 -8.57 -2.47 -23.92
C ASP A 185 -8.55 -1.96 -22.46
N ALA A 186 -9.41 -1.00 -22.17
CA ALA A 186 -9.46 -0.39 -20.84
C ALA A 186 -9.87 -1.39 -19.75
N GLU A 187 -10.70 -2.38 -20.07
CA GLU A 187 -11.19 -3.37 -19.10
C GLU A 187 -10.07 -4.33 -18.68
N SER A 188 -9.27 -4.80 -19.63
CA SER A 188 -8.09 -5.63 -19.39
C SER A 188 -7.07 -4.90 -18.51
N ILE A 189 -6.81 -3.61 -18.77
CA ILE A 189 -5.89 -2.80 -17.93
C ILE A 189 -6.43 -2.68 -16.50
N VAL A 190 -7.70 -2.35 -16.34
CA VAL A 190 -8.37 -2.26 -15.03
C VAL A 190 -8.30 -3.59 -14.26
N GLN A 191 -8.47 -4.72 -14.94
CA GLN A 191 -8.37 -6.04 -14.33
C GLN A 191 -6.94 -6.36 -13.90
N THR A 192 -5.94 -6.08 -14.75
CA THR A 192 -4.53 -6.26 -14.37
C THR A 192 -4.17 -5.40 -13.16
N ASN A 193 -4.61 -4.14 -13.14
CA ASN A 193 -4.39 -3.21 -12.02
C ASN A 193 -5.06 -3.68 -10.73
N HIS A 194 -6.28 -4.21 -10.83
CA HIS A 194 -7.00 -4.80 -9.69
C HIS A 194 -6.20 -5.94 -9.05
N LEU A 195 -5.62 -6.81 -9.87
CA LEU A 195 -4.86 -7.98 -9.42
C LEU A 195 -3.47 -7.60 -8.91
N LYS A 196 -2.70 -6.81 -9.68
CA LYS A 196 -1.30 -6.45 -9.35
C LYS A 196 -1.23 -5.53 -8.12
N THR A 197 -2.09 -4.51 -8.09
CA THR A 197 -2.04 -3.45 -7.09
C THR A 197 -3.16 -3.59 -6.05
N GLY A 198 -4.40 -3.80 -6.52
CA GLY A 198 -5.60 -3.80 -5.67
C GLY A 198 -5.65 -4.95 -4.66
N SER A 199 -5.16 -6.14 -5.00
CA SER A 199 -5.29 -7.33 -4.12
C SER A 199 -4.71 -7.13 -2.72
N LEU A 200 -3.58 -6.41 -2.58
CA LEU A 200 -3.01 -6.14 -1.26
C LEU A 200 -3.76 -5.05 -0.48
N PHE A 201 -4.46 -4.12 -1.15
CA PHE A 201 -5.35 -3.18 -0.48
C PHE A 201 -6.61 -3.87 0.01
N THR A 202 -7.21 -4.74 -0.81
CA THR A 202 -8.33 -5.59 -0.40
C THR A 202 -7.95 -6.46 0.78
N ALA A 203 -6.77 -7.09 0.75
CA ALA A 203 -6.27 -7.88 1.86
C ALA A 203 -6.12 -7.07 3.16
N ALA A 204 -5.57 -5.85 3.08
CA ALA A 204 -5.41 -4.96 4.22
C ALA A 204 -6.74 -4.67 4.92
N VAL A 205 -7.76 -4.32 4.13
CA VAL A 205 -9.09 -4.00 4.64
C VAL A 205 -9.82 -5.25 5.13
N GLU A 206 -9.75 -6.37 4.41
CA GLU A 206 -10.38 -7.63 4.84
C GLU A 206 -9.80 -8.11 6.17
N MET A 207 -8.48 -8.06 6.35
CA MET A 207 -7.83 -8.41 7.62
C MET A 207 -8.31 -7.54 8.79
N ALA A 208 -8.53 -6.23 8.57
CA ALA A 208 -9.11 -5.36 9.59
C ALA A 208 -10.54 -5.80 9.96
N THR A 209 -11.37 -6.16 8.99
CA THR A 209 -12.73 -6.65 9.26
C THR A 209 -12.76 -7.99 9.98
N LEU A 210 -11.80 -8.88 9.69
CA LEU A 210 -11.63 -10.16 10.37
C LEU A 210 -11.22 -9.96 11.83
N ALA A 211 -10.28 -9.05 12.09
CA ALA A 211 -9.85 -8.69 13.44
C ALA A 211 -10.99 -8.10 14.27
N ALA A 212 -11.81 -7.22 13.66
CA ALA A 212 -12.95 -6.59 14.30
C ALA A 212 -14.19 -7.49 14.43
N GLN A 213 -14.19 -8.68 13.80
CA GLN A 213 -15.39 -9.51 13.66
C GLN A 213 -16.59 -8.73 13.11
N ALA A 214 -16.32 -7.84 12.14
CA ALA A 214 -17.31 -6.92 11.60
C ALA A 214 -18.53 -7.66 11.01
N ASP A 215 -19.70 -7.04 11.07
CA ASP A 215 -20.92 -7.61 10.49
C ASP A 215 -20.84 -7.72 8.96
N ALA A 216 -21.85 -8.37 8.35
CA ALA A 216 -21.85 -8.58 6.90
C ALA A 216 -21.95 -7.27 6.12
N ALA A 217 -22.73 -6.29 6.60
CA ALA A 217 -22.94 -5.02 5.92
C ALA A 217 -21.66 -4.20 5.89
N THR A 218 -20.97 -4.10 7.02
CA THR A 218 -19.69 -3.41 7.19
C THR A 218 -18.61 -4.05 6.32
N ARG A 219 -18.52 -5.40 6.33
CA ARG A 219 -17.60 -6.14 5.45
C ARG A 219 -17.84 -5.87 3.98
N MET A 220 -19.09 -5.90 3.53
CA MET A 220 -19.44 -5.62 2.13
C MET A 220 -19.09 -4.19 1.73
N ALA A 221 -19.40 -3.21 2.57
CA ALA A 221 -19.09 -1.81 2.30
C ALA A 221 -17.57 -1.56 2.27
N LEU A 222 -16.80 -2.16 3.20
CA LEU A 222 -15.35 -2.04 3.21
C LEU A 222 -14.67 -2.77 2.04
N ALA A 223 -15.22 -3.90 1.58
CA ALA A 223 -14.75 -4.57 0.37
C ALA A 223 -14.98 -3.73 -0.89
N ALA A 224 -16.15 -3.05 -0.98
CA ALA A 224 -16.44 -2.10 -2.06
C ALA A 224 -15.45 -0.92 -2.01
N PHE A 225 -15.21 -0.34 -0.82
CA PHE A 225 -14.19 0.68 -0.63
C PHE A 225 -12.81 0.23 -1.14
N ALA A 226 -12.32 -0.93 -0.72
CA ALA A 226 -10.97 -1.39 -1.07
C ALA A 226 -10.80 -1.58 -2.59
N THR A 227 -11.85 -2.06 -3.25
CA THR A 227 -11.88 -2.22 -4.72
C THR A 227 -11.79 -0.87 -5.43
N GLU A 228 -12.63 0.09 -5.04
CA GLU A 228 -12.66 1.43 -5.63
C GLU A 228 -11.37 2.21 -5.34
N PHE A 229 -10.88 2.13 -4.11
CA PHE A 229 -9.63 2.77 -3.71
C PHE A 229 -8.42 2.20 -4.46
N GLY A 230 -8.35 0.87 -4.66
CA GLY A 230 -7.28 0.26 -5.42
C GLY A 230 -7.22 0.75 -6.88
N GLN A 231 -8.38 0.96 -7.51
CA GLN A 231 -8.46 1.55 -8.85
C GLN A 231 -8.05 3.02 -8.86
N ALA A 232 -8.58 3.81 -7.92
CA ALA A 232 -8.21 5.22 -7.76
C ALA A 232 -6.70 5.40 -7.55
N PHE A 233 -6.10 4.57 -6.69
CA PHE A 233 -4.68 4.63 -6.40
C PHE A 233 -3.82 4.42 -7.65
N GLN A 234 -4.15 3.42 -8.47
CA GLN A 234 -3.41 3.17 -9.70
C GLN A 234 -3.61 4.28 -10.74
N LEU A 235 -4.83 4.83 -10.85
CA LEU A 235 -5.09 5.97 -11.73
C LEU A 235 -4.28 7.21 -11.31
N ALA A 236 -4.17 7.47 -10.00
CA ALA A 236 -3.38 8.57 -9.47
C ALA A 236 -1.88 8.38 -9.75
N ASP A 237 -1.36 7.16 -9.59
CA ASP A 237 0.03 6.82 -9.94
C ASP A 237 0.27 7.01 -11.45
N ASP A 238 -0.62 6.50 -12.32
CA ASP A 238 -0.51 6.68 -13.78
C ASP A 238 -0.53 8.19 -14.18
N ILE A 239 -1.35 9.00 -13.51
CA ILE A 239 -1.42 10.45 -13.72
C ILE A 239 -0.13 11.14 -13.28
N ALA A 240 0.42 10.75 -12.13
CA ALA A 240 1.67 11.29 -11.62
C ALA A 240 2.86 10.95 -12.54
N ASP A 241 2.92 9.71 -13.01
CA ASP A 241 3.95 9.23 -13.94
C ASP A 241 3.85 9.96 -15.30
N ALA A 242 2.65 10.26 -15.78
CA ALA A 242 2.44 11.03 -17.02
C ALA A 242 2.70 12.55 -16.87
N SER A 243 2.58 13.10 -15.65
CA SER A 243 2.72 14.54 -15.38
C SER A 243 4.12 14.93 -14.90
N GLY A 244 4.92 13.97 -14.42
CA GLY A 244 6.23 14.20 -13.82
C GLY A 244 7.39 14.28 -14.83
N THR A 245 8.40 15.09 -14.49
CA THR A 245 9.75 14.99 -15.08
C THR A 245 10.64 14.10 -14.21
N SER A 246 11.56 13.36 -14.84
CA SER A 246 12.41 12.25 -14.33
C SER A 246 13.02 12.35 -12.92
N ALA A 247 13.17 13.56 -12.36
CA ALA A 247 13.84 13.77 -11.08
C ALA A 247 12.96 13.44 -9.85
N ASP A 248 11.64 13.57 -9.96
CA ASP A 248 10.75 13.49 -8.78
C ASP A 248 10.25 12.06 -8.46
N LEU A 249 10.32 11.14 -9.43
CA LEU A 249 9.72 9.80 -9.33
C LEU A 249 10.70 8.71 -8.85
N GLY A 250 12.01 8.98 -8.86
CA GLY A 250 13.03 8.04 -8.37
C GLY A 250 13.03 6.66 -9.07
N LYS A 251 12.55 6.61 -10.32
CA LYS A 251 12.51 5.45 -11.24
C LYS A 251 13.16 5.83 -12.58
N ASP A 252 13.62 4.85 -13.36
CA ASP A 252 14.17 5.08 -14.71
C ASP A 252 13.08 5.60 -15.68
N VAL A 253 13.33 6.73 -16.35
CA VAL A 253 12.39 7.29 -17.34
C VAL A 253 12.48 6.58 -18.68
N GLY A 254 11.31 6.32 -19.28
CA GLY A 254 11.18 5.84 -20.66
C GLY A 254 10.95 4.34 -20.83
N ARG A 255 10.89 3.54 -19.76
CA ARG A 255 10.54 2.11 -19.84
C ARG A 255 9.02 1.85 -19.92
N ASP A 256 8.20 2.80 -19.47
CA ASP A 256 6.74 2.76 -19.65
C ASP A 256 6.29 3.16 -21.06
N ALA A 257 7.22 3.50 -21.97
CA ALA A 257 6.88 3.83 -23.36
C ALA A 257 6.16 2.67 -24.09
N ASP A 258 6.35 1.43 -23.62
CA ASP A 258 5.69 0.23 -24.14
C ASP A 258 4.52 -0.26 -23.25
N LYS A 259 4.29 0.32 -22.05
CA LYS A 259 3.17 -0.09 -21.17
C LYS A 259 1.90 0.68 -21.54
N SER A 260 0.83 -0.05 -21.85
CA SER A 260 -0.50 0.51 -22.11
C SER A 260 -1.14 1.02 -20.81
N THR A 261 -0.83 2.26 -20.41
CA THR A 261 -1.50 2.91 -19.26
C THR A 261 -2.88 3.44 -19.65
N LEU A 262 -3.75 3.65 -18.66
CA LEU A 262 -5.07 4.23 -18.92
C LEU A 262 -4.96 5.69 -19.40
N VAL A 263 -3.95 6.43 -18.94
CA VAL A 263 -3.65 7.78 -19.44
C VAL A 263 -3.28 7.76 -20.92
N ALA A 264 -2.44 6.82 -21.36
CA ALA A 264 -2.10 6.69 -22.78
C ALA A 264 -3.31 6.31 -23.66
N LEU A 265 -4.24 5.52 -23.12
CA LEU A 265 -5.43 5.06 -23.85
C LEU A 265 -6.57 6.10 -23.91
N LEU A 266 -6.85 6.76 -22.79
CA LEU A 266 -8.05 7.61 -22.62
C LEU A 266 -7.73 9.11 -22.63
N GLY A 267 -6.46 9.47 -22.41
CA GLY A 267 -6.02 10.85 -22.22
C GLY A 267 -6.22 11.33 -20.77
N LEU A 268 -5.36 12.27 -20.36
CA LEU A 268 -5.26 12.77 -18.99
C LEU A 268 -6.61 13.25 -18.40
N ALA A 269 -7.39 14.01 -19.17
CA ALA A 269 -8.66 14.55 -18.70
C ALA A 269 -9.68 13.45 -18.38
N ALA A 270 -9.77 12.42 -19.23
CA ALA A 270 -10.68 11.29 -19.00
C ALA A 270 -10.23 10.43 -17.81
N THR A 271 -8.92 10.24 -17.64
CA THR A 271 -8.36 9.52 -16.48
C THR A 271 -8.66 10.25 -15.17
N ARG A 272 -8.52 11.59 -15.12
CA ARG A 272 -8.92 12.39 -13.95
C ARG A 272 -10.40 12.26 -13.60
N GLY A 273 -11.27 12.26 -14.62
CA GLY A 273 -12.70 12.03 -14.42
C GLY A 273 -12.97 10.66 -13.76
N ARG A 274 -12.33 9.61 -14.27
CA ARG A 274 -12.46 8.25 -13.67
C ARG A 274 -11.89 8.18 -12.26
N LEU A 275 -10.76 8.83 -11.99
CA LEU A 275 -10.19 8.92 -10.66
C LEU A 275 -11.19 9.52 -9.67
N ALA A 276 -11.80 10.66 -10.03
CA ALA A 276 -12.80 11.31 -9.20
C ALA A 276 -14.03 10.42 -8.93
N GLU A 277 -14.50 9.67 -9.93
CA GLU A 277 -15.61 8.74 -9.76
C GLU A 277 -15.28 7.58 -8.80
N HIS A 278 -14.10 6.95 -8.94
CA HIS A 278 -13.65 5.90 -8.04
C HIS A 278 -13.49 6.42 -6.61
N MET A 279 -12.93 7.63 -6.44
CA MET A 279 -12.79 8.26 -5.13
C MET A 279 -14.15 8.58 -4.49
N ALA A 280 -15.13 9.06 -5.27
CA ALA A 280 -16.48 9.30 -4.76
C ALA A 280 -17.16 8.01 -4.27
N ARG A 281 -17.04 6.90 -5.03
CA ARG A 281 -17.57 5.59 -4.62
C ARG A 281 -16.84 5.02 -3.40
N ALA A 282 -15.53 5.19 -3.32
CA ALA A 282 -14.72 4.80 -2.17
C ALA A 282 -15.16 5.56 -0.90
N GLN A 283 -15.33 6.88 -0.98
CA GLN A 283 -15.79 7.70 0.15
C GLN A 283 -17.22 7.35 0.59
N ALA A 284 -18.14 7.12 -0.35
CA ALA A 284 -19.51 6.70 -0.02
C ALA A 284 -19.51 5.35 0.73
N SER A 285 -18.68 4.41 0.29
CA SER A 285 -18.54 3.09 0.93
C SER A 285 -17.97 3.20 2.34
N LEU A 286 -16.96 4.07 2.56
CA LEU A 286 -16.42 4.34 3.89
C LEU A 286 -17.45 5.00 4.82
N LEU A 287 -18.22 5.96 4.32
CA LEU A 287 -19.27 6.62 5.10
C LEU A 287 -20.33 5.61 5.57
N MET A 288 -20.71 4.67 4.70
CA MET A 288 -21.65 3.60 5.05
C MET A 288 -21.10 2.63 6.10
N ALA A 289 -19.80 2.32 6.05
CA ALA A 289 -19.17 1.33 6.93
C ALA A 289 -18.75 1.89 8.29
N LEU A 290 -18.17 3.10 8.32
CA LEU A 290 -17.43 3.64 9.46
C LEU A 290 -17.97 4.99 9.94
N GLY A 291 -18.89 5.61 9.20
CA GLY A 291 -19.42 6.94 9.51
C GLY A 291 -18.52 8.09 9.04
N PRO A 292 -18.96 9.35 9.27
CA PRO A 292 -18.34 10.55 8.70
C PRO A 292 -16.97 10.90 9.32
N ASP A 293 -16.75 10.49 10.56
CA ASP A 293 -15.55 10.84 11.35
C ASP A 293 -14.44 9.79 11.27
N ALA A 294 -14.59 8.79 10.40
CA ALA A 294 -13.63 7.71 10.22
C ALA A 294 -12.23 8.22 9.85
N SER A 295 -11.23 7.78 10.60
CA SER A 295 -9.81 8.09 10.39
C SER A 295 -9.34 7.64 9.01
N LEU A 296 -9.77 6.45 8.57
CA LEU A 296 -9.48 5.92 7.25
C LEU A 296 -10.00 6.83 6.13
N ALA A 297 -11.24 7.33 6.25
CA ALA A 297 -11.82 8.24 5.27
C ALA A 297 -11.06 9.57 5.20
N ARG A 298 -10.62 10.09 6.35
CA ARG A 298 -9.78 11.28 6.41
C ARG A 298 -8.42 11.06 5.75
N TYR A 299 -7.78 9.93 6.02
CA TYR A 299 -6.48 9.58 5.43
C TYR A 299 -6.55 9.47 3.89
N VAL A 300 -7.56 8.75 3.38
CA VAL A 300 -7.74 8.52 1.94
C VAL A 300 -7.95 9.85 1.18
N ARG A 301 -8.71 10.80 1.75
CA ARG A 301 -8.89 12.15 1.17
C ARG A 301 -7.59 12.96 1.11
N GLN A 302 -6.71 12.79 2.10
CA GLN A 302 -5.42 13.49 2.11
C GLN A 302 -4.41 12.87 1.15
N LEU A 303 -4.49 11.55 0.93
CA LEU A 303 -3.60 10.81 0.05
C LEU A 303 -3.87 11.12 -1.43
N ILE A 304 -5.15 11.20 -1.82
CA ILE A 304 -5.59 11.53 -3.17
C ILE A 304 -6.56 12.72 -3.06
N PRO A 305 -6.03 13.96 -3.11
CA PRO A 305 -6.85 15.17 -3.02
C PRO A 305 -7.84 15.30 -4.17
N ASP A 306 -8.97 15.96 -3.90
CA ASP A 306 -9.95 16.30 -4.94
C ASP A 306 -9.29 17.17 -6.03
N GLY A 307 -9.41 16.75 -7.29
CA GLY A 307 -8.91 17.49 -8.45
C GLY A 307 -7.51 17.10 -8.96
N CYS A 308 -6.90 16.03 -8.43
CA CYS A 308 -5.71 15.40 -9.04
C CYS A 308 -5.97 14.86 -10.46
#